data_AF-A0A431HMV0-F1
#
_entry.id   AF-A0A431HMV0-F1
#
_cell.length_a   1.000
_cell.length_b   1.000
_cell.length_c   1.000
_cell.angle_alpha   90.00
_cell.angle_beta   90.00
_cell.angle_gamma   90.00
#
_symmetry.space_group_name_H-M   'P 1'
#
loop_
_entity.id
_entity.type
_entity.pdbx_description
1 polymer ?
#
loop_
_entity_poly.entity_id
_entity_poly.type
_entity_poly.pdbx_seq_one_letter_code
_entity_poly.pdbx_strand_id
1 'polypeptide(L)'
;LVGHDRIGIVREVSQVLAKHEVNVEKLTSHTAPAAMSSEVMFHALAELEASASQDMAQLQRDLEKLSDDLIVDINLQIESQ
;
A
#
# COMPACT_ATOMS: atom_id res chain seq x y z
N LEU A 1 3.02 0.76 -3.43
CA LEU A 1 1.60 0.74 -3.91
C LEU A 1 1.41 1.74 -5.04
N VAL A 2 0.84 1.33 -6.18
CA VAL A 2 0.54 2.17 -7.35
C VAL A 2 -0.84 1.78 -7.91
N GLY A 3 -1.75 2.71 -8.17
CA GLY A 3 -3.05 2.39 -8.79
C GLY A 3 -3.80 3.61 -9.26
N HIS A 4 -5.04 3.44 -9.72
CA HIS A 4 -5.87 4.58 -10.13
C HIS A 4 -6.25 5.45 -8.93
N ASP A 5 -6.06 6.77 -9.08
CA ASP A 5 -6.42 7.73 -8.04
C ASP A 5 -7.94 7.85 -7.91
N ARG A 6 -8.43 7.80 -6.67
CA ARG A 6 -9.84 8.00 -6.34
C ARG A 6 -10.01 8.57 -4.94
N ILE A 7 -11.09 9.32 -4.76
CA ILE A 7 -11.47 9.86 -3.46
C ILE A 7 -11.67 8.69 -2.48
N GLY A 8 -10.91 8.72 -1.38
CA GLY A 8 -11.01 7.73 -0.30
C GLY A 8 -9.94 6.65 -0.30
N ILE A 9 -9.10 6.53 -1.34
CA ILE A 9 -8.09 5.47 -1.44
C ILE A 9 -7.13 5.44 -0.23
N VAL A 10 -6.68 6.61 0.23
CA VAL A 10 -5.81 6.72 1.41
C VAL A 10 -6.49 6.16 2.66
N ARG A 11 -7.77 6.51 2.86
CA ARG A 11 -8.55 6.03 4.01
C ARG A 11 -8.73 4.51 3.96
N GLU A 12 -9.03 3.96 2.79
CA GLU A 12 -9.21 2.51 2.63
C GLU A 12 -7.90 1.75 2.88
N VAL A 13 -6.77 2.24 2.33
CA VAL A 13 -5.44 1.69 2.59
C VAL A 13 -5.14 1.72 4.10
N SER A 14 -5.35 2.85 4.77
CA SER A 14 -5.17 2.96 6.22
C SER A 14 -6.06 1.99 7.01
N GLN A 15 -7.31 1.77 6.57
CA GLN A 15 -8.21 0.81 7.21
C GLN A 15 -7.74 -0.64 7.06
N VAL A 16 -7.22 -1.02 5.88
CA VAL A 16 -6.67 -2.37 5.67
C VAL A 16 -5.43 -2.57 6.55
N LEU A 17 -4.52 -1.60 6.60
CA LEU A 17 -3.34 -1.66 7.48
C LEU A 17 -3.73 -1.82 8.95
N ALA A 18 -4.71 -1.03 9.43
CA ALA A 18 -5.22 -1.12 10.79
C ALA A 18 -5.90 -2.48 11.08
N LYS A 19 -6.61 -3.05 10.10
CA LYS A 19 -7.27 -4.37 10.25
C LYS A 19 -6.27 -5.51 10.38
N HIS A 20 -5.11 -5.39 9.74
CA HIS A 20 -4.01 -6.36 9.83
C HIS A 20 -3.10 -6.15 11.04
N GLU A 21 -3.48 -5.22 11.93
CA GLU A 21 -2.75 -4.86 13.16
C GLU A 21 -1.26 -4.57 12.88
N VAL A 22 -0.97 -4.02 11.69
CA VAL A 22 0.38 -3.65 11.28
C VAL A 22 0.68 -2.26 11.80
N ASN A 23 1.82 -2.10 12.45
CA ASN A 23 2.29 -0.79 12.84
C ASN A 23 2.84 -0.05 11.61
N VAL A 24 2.39 1.19 11.42
CA VAL A 24 2.74 2.03 10.28
C VAL A 24 3.67 3.13 10.78
N GLU A 25 4.96 2.96 10.59
CA GLU A 25 5.98 3.94 10.97
C GLU A 25 5.87 5.22 10.13
N LYS A 26 5.60 5.04 8.84
CA LYS A 26 5.45 6.17 7.92
C LYS A 26 4.56 5.81 6.75
N LEU A 27 3.69 6.72 6.35
CA LEU A 27 2.90 6.60 5.12
C LEU A 27 3.06 7.88 4.30
N THR A 28 3.60 7.75 3.09
CA THR A 28 3.73 8.84 2.13
C THR A 28 2.95 8.50 0.87
N SER A 29 1.98 9.34 0.52
CA SER A 29 1.19 9.19 -0.70
C SER A 29 1.34 10.40 -1.61
N HIS A 30 1.40 10.16 -2.91
CA HIS A 30 1.42 11.20 -3.93
C HIS A 30 0.70 10.73 -5.18
N THR A 31 0.23 11.66 -5.99
CA THR A 31 -0.34 11.36 -7.31
C THR A 31 0.64 11.79 -8.38
N ALA A 32 1.01 10.89 -9.30
CA ALA A 32 1.91 11.19 -10.40
C ALA A 32 1.35 10.63 -11.72
N PRO A 33 1.61 11.28 -12.87
CA PRO A 33 1.26 10.72 -14.16
C PRO A 33 2.03 9.42 -14.41
N ALA A 34 1.39 8.43 -15.03
CA ALA A 34 2.09 7.22 -15.45
C ALA A 34 3.15 7.55 -16.52
N ALA A 35 4.33 6.91 -16.46
CA ALA A 35 5.47 7.23 -17.34
C ALA A 35 5.17 7.15 -18.86
N MET A 36 4.10 6.46 -19.26
CA MET A 36 3.67 6.29 -20.65
C MET A 36 2.19 6.65 -20.91
N SER A 37 1.43 7.10 -19.91
CA SER A 37 0.01 7.51 -20.05
C SER A 37 -0.22 8.87 -19.41
N SER A 38 -1.16 9.66 -19.94
CA SER A 38 -1.61 10.91 -19.31
C SER A 38 -2.54 10.68 -18.11
N GLU A 39 -2.74 9.43 -17.69
CA GLU A 39 -3.50 9.09 -16.48
C GLU A 39 -2.71 9.36 -15.20
N VAL A 40 -3.42 9.93 -14.23
CA VAL A 40 -2.91 10.21 -12.89
C VAL A 40 -3.04 8.94 -12.05
N MET A 41 -1.89 8.41 -11.63
CA MET A 41 -1.80 7.27 -10.74
C MET A 41 -1.61 7.75 -9.31
N PHE A 42 -2.26 7.08 -8.38
CA PHE A 42 -1.97 7.14 -6.96
C PHE A 42 -0.76 6.28 -6.64
N HIS A 43 0.22 6.85 -5.94
CA HIS A 43 1.38 6.17 -5.42
C HIS A 43 1.38 6.29 -3.90
N ALA A 44 1.57 5.17 -3.20
CA ALA A 44 1.81 5.17 -1.77
C ALA A 44 3.00 4.29 -1.40
N LEU A 45 3.79 4.83 -0.49
CA LEU A 45 4.91 4.18 0.18
C LEU A 45 4.58 4.14 1.67
N ALA A 46 4.58 2.93 2.22
CA ALA A 46 4.37 2.70 3.64
C ALA A 46 5.58 1.99 4.21
N GLU A 47 6.14 2.53 5.28
CA GLU A 47 7.11 1.87 6.14
C GLU A 47 6.30 1.19 7.24
N LEU A 48 6.36 -0.14 7.25
CA LEU A 48 5.58 -0.99 8.13
C LEU A 48 6.51 -1.79 9.03
N GLU A 49 6.21 -1.83 10.31
CA GLU A 49 6.86 -2.74 11.24
C GLU A 49 6.05 -4.05 11.25
N ALA A 50 6.60 -5.07 10.61
CA ALA A 50 6.00 -6.39 10.50
C ALA A 50 6.74 -7.39 11.40
N SER A 51 6.01 -8.03 12.30
CA SER A 51 6.49 -9.20 13.03
C SER A 51 6.49 -10.44 12.12
N ALA A 52 7.40 -11.39 12.37
CA ALA A 52 7.51 -12.64 11.57
C ALA A 52 6.22 -13.49 11.53
N SER A 53 5.27 -13.23 12.42
CA SER A 53 3.95 -13.84 12.49
C SER A 53 2.89 -13.18 11.59
N GLN A 54 3.15 -12.02 11.01
CA GLN A 54 2.16 -11.31 10.19
C GLN A 54 2.17 -11.79 8.73
N ASP A 55 0.98 -12.10 8.22
CA ASP A 55 0.79 -12.60 6.85
C ASP A 55 0.77 -11.43 5.85
N MET A 56 1.97 -11.04 5.42
CA MET A 56 2.16 -9.99 4.41
C MET A 56 1.52 -10.33 3.06
N ALA A 57 1.41 -11.62 2.73
CA ALA A 57 0.75 -12.04 1.51
C ALA A 57 -0.77 -11.80 1.60
N GLN A 58 -1.37 -11.98 2.78
CA GLN A 58 -2.77 -11.64 2.99
C GLN A 58 -3.01 -10.13 2.99
N LEU A 59 -2.10 -9.35 3.59
CA LEU A 59 -2.14 -7.89 3.53
C LEU A 59 -2.10 -7.40 2.07
N GLN A 60 -1.19 -7.91 1.25
CA GLN A 60 -1.09 -7.58 -0.17
C GLN A 60 -2.39 -7.87 -0.90
N ARG A 61 -2.94 -9.08 -0.74
CA ARG A 61 -4.21 -9.47 -1.37
C ARG A 61 -5.37 -8.57 -0.96
N ASP A 62 -5.44 -8.17 0.31
CA ASP A 62 -6.52 -7.30 0.79
C ASP A 62 -6.36 -5.86 0.33
N LEU A 63 -5.12 -5.38 0.16
CA LEU A 63 -4.85 -4.10 -0.48
C LEU A 63 -5.24 -4.14 -1.97
N GLU A 64 -4.85 -5.17 -2.72
CA GLU A 64 -5.22 -5.33 -4.14
C GLU A 64 -6.75 -5.41 -4.34
N LYS A 65 -7.48 -6.01 -3.40
CA LYS A 65 -8.97 -6.00 -3.44
C LYS A 65 -9.60 -4.62 -3.31
N LEU A 66 -8.86 -3.60 -2.86
CA LEU A 66 -9.39 -2.24 -2.81
C LEU A 66 -9.68 -1.72 -4.21
N SER A 67 -8.93 -2.12 -5.26
CA SER A 67 -9.23 -1.71 -6.63
C SER A 67 -8.72 -2.75 -7.62
N ASP A 68 -9.52 -3.08 -8.64
CA ASP A 68 -9.08 -3.95 -9.73
C ASP A 68 -7.82 -3.41 -10.46
N ASP A 69 -7.64 -2.10 -10.51
CA ASP A 69 -6.47 -1.41 -11.09
C ASP A 69 -5.38 -1.03 -10.06
N LEU A 70 -5.43 -1.53 -8.82
CA LEU A 70 -4.43 -1.23 -7.79
C LEU A 70 -3.32 -2.29 -7.78
N ILE A 71 -2.14 -1.90 -8.21
CA ILE A 71 -0.92 -2.71 -8.18
C ILE A 71 -0.15 -2.43 -6.89
N VAL A 72 -0.07 -3.43 -6.02
CA VAL A 72 0.52 -3.28 -4.69
C VAL A 72 1.92 -3.85 -4.64
N ASP A 73 2.92 -2.97 -4.76
CA ASP A 73 4.31 -3.33 -4.45
C ASP A 73 4.60 -3.11 -2.96
N ILE A 74 4.99 -4.18 -2.26
CA ILE A 74 5.36 -4.21 -0.84
C ILE A 74 6.83 -4.63 -0.74
N ASN A 75 7.67 -3.74 -0.22
CA ASN A 75 9.08 -4.03 0.02
C ASN A 75 9.29 -4.27 1.52
N LEU A 76 9.57 -5.52 1.89
CA LEU A 76 9.87 -5.89 3.28
C LEU A 76 11.36 -5.72 3.52
N GLN A 77 11.71 -4.68 4.27
CA GLN A 77 13.06 -4.50 4.81
C GLN A 77 13.09 -5.23 6.15
N ILE A 78 13.54 -6.49 6.15
CA ILE A 78 13.78 -7.20 7.41
C ILE A 78 15.11 -6.69 7.94
N GLU A 79 15.08 -5.82 8.95
CA GLU A 79 16.29 -5.51 9.72
C GLU A 79 16.66 -6.74 10.56
N SER A 80 17.55 -7.56 10.01
CA SER A 80 18.27 -8.59 10.77
C SER A 80 19.22 -7.89 11.73
N GLN A 81 18.88 -7.88 13.02
CA GLN A 81 19.79 -7.56 14.12
C GLN A 81 20.90 -8.61 14.26
#